data_AF-A0A8C8AD92-F1
#
_entry.id   AF-A0A8C8AD92-F1
#
_cell.length_a   1.000
_cell.length_b   1.000
_cell.length_c   1.000
_cell.angle_alpha   90.00
_cell.angle_beta   90.00
_cell.angle_gamma   90.00
#
_symmetry.space_group_name_H-M   'P 1'
#
loop_
_entity.id
_entity.type
_entity.pdbx_description
1 polymer ?
#
loop_
_entity_poly.entity_id
_entity_poly.type
_entity_poly.pdbx_seq_one_letter_code
_entity_poly.pdbx_strand_id
1 'polypeptide(L)' 'MAAAAAAALRAWFWNERFWLPHNVTWADLAGEPGPPGSGLQYPRAGHVLSAFPLALGIFAVRLLFER' A
#
# COMPACT_ATOMS: atom_id res chain seq x y z
N MET A 1 -13.39 -2.72 19.07
CA MET A 1 -11.98 -2.97 19.43
C MET A 1 -11.12 -3.32 18.20
N ALA A 2 -11.49 -4.32 17.38
CA ALA A 2 -10.70 -4.72 16.19
C ALA A 2 -10.42 -3.60 15.16
N ALA A 3 -11.41 -2.76 14.85
CA ALA A 3 -11.22 -1.64 13.91
C ALA A 3 -10.19 -0.60 14.42
N ALA A 4 -10.15 -0.35 15.74
CA ALA A 4 -9.19 0.57 16.34
C ALA A 4 -7.75 0.01 16.29
N ALA A 5 -7.59 -1.30 16.51
CA ALA A 5 -6.30 -1.97 16.37
C ALA A 5 -5.80 -1.94 14.91
N ALA A 6 -6.68 -2.19 13.93
CA ALA A 6 -6.34 -2.09 12.51
C ALA A 6 -5.94 -0.66 12.11
N ALA A 7 -6.65 0.36 12.61
CA ALA A 7 -6.32 1.76 12.36
C ALA A 7 -4.96 2.14 12.98
N ALA A 8 -4.68 1.71 14.21
CA ALA A 8 -3.41 1.94 14.89
C ALA A 8 -2.23 1.28 14.16
N LEU A 9 -2.40 0.01 13.75
CA LEU A 9 -1.39 -0.71 12.96
C LEU A 9 -1.12 -0.01 11.62
N ARG A 10 -2.18 0.46 10.95
CA ARG A 10 -2.06 1.18 9.69
C ARG A 10 -1.31 2.51 9.86
N ALA A 11 -1.62 3.27 10.91
CA ALA A 11 -0.96 4.55 11.20
C ALA A 11 0.52 4.38 11.59
N TRP A 12 0.84 3.32 12.33
CA TRP A 12 2.22 2.96 12.65
C TRP A 12 2.99 2.52 11.41
N PHE A 13 2.42 1.63 10.61
CA PHE A 13 3.10 1.07 9.43
C PHE A 13 3.31 2.14 8.34
N TRP A 14 2.31 2.98 8.08
CA TRP A 14 2.37 4.05 7.08
C TRP A 14 2.88 5.39 7.64
N ASN A 15 3.74 5.37 8.66
CA ASN A 15 4.31 6.59 9.21
C ASN A 15 5.08 7.39 8.14
N GLU A 16 4.73 8.67 7.97
CA GLU A 16 5.29 9.54 6.93
C GLU A 16 6.80 9.71 7.05
N ARG A 17 7.35 9.72 8.27
CA ARG A 17 8.78 9.91 8.51
C ARG A 17 9.64 8.74 8.04
N PHE A 18 9.05 7.56 7.90
CA PHE A 18 9.76 6.37 7.43
C PHE A 18 9.70 6.24 5.91
N TRP A 19 8.55 6.55 5.30
CA TRP A 19 8.31 6.32 3.87
C TRP A 19 8.56 7.54 2.99
N LEU A 20 8.39 8.75 3.50
CA LEU A 20 8.42 9.98 2.70
C LEU A 20 9.57 10.89 3.09
N PRO A 21 10.05 11.72 2.15
CA PRO A 21 10.89 12.87 2.46
C PRO A 21 10.19 13.87 3.40
N HIS A 22 10.99 14.66 4.11
CA HIS A 22 10.53 15.62 5.13
C HIS A 22 9.50 16.67 4.68
N ASN A 23 9.33 16.86 3.36
CA ASN A 23 8.49 17.89 2.75
C ASN A 23 7.28 17.32 1.98
N VAL A 24 6.98 16.03 2.13
CA VAL A 24 5.89 15.37 1.41
C VAL A 24 5.06 14.55 2.38
N THR A 25 3.74 14.70 2.31
CA THR A 25 2.77 13.91 3.08
C THR A 25 2.03 12.92 2.19
N TRP A 26 1.39 11.91 2.79
CA TRP A 26 0.53 11.02 2.01
C TRP A 26 -0.70 11.74 1.44
N ALA A 27 -1.13 12.83 2.07
CA ALA A 27 -2.23 13.66 1.59
C ALA A 27 -1.84 14.39 0.29
N ASP A 28 -0.60 14.88 0.20
CA ASP A 28 -0.08 15.53 -1.01
C ASP A 28 -0.05 14.57 -2.20
N LEU A 29 0.22 13.30 -1.97
CA LEU A 29 0.20 12.27 -3.01
C LEU A 29 -1.22 11.75 -3.33
N ALA A 30 -2.17 11.94 -2.41
CA ALA A 30 -3.53 11.43 -2.53
C ALA A 30 -4.41 12.39 -3.34
N GLY A 31 -4.28 12.33 -4.66
CA GLY A 31 -5.11 13.14 -5.56
C GLY A 31 -4.35 13.84 -6.67
N GLU A 32 -3.02 13.70 -6.69
CA GLU A 32 -2.20 14.19 -7.79
C GLU A 32 -2.69 13.57 -9.11
N PRO A 33 -3.12 14.40 -10.08
CA PRO A 33 -3.39 13.92 -11.41
C PRO A 33 -2.11 13.28 -11.94
N GLY A 34 -2.25 12.12 -12.57
CA GLY A 34 -1.16 11.47 -13.29
C GLY A 34 -0.58 12.41 -14.35
N PRO A 35 0.46 11.97 -15.07
CA PRO A 35 1.16 12.78 -16.06
C PRO A 35 0.17 13.59 -16.93
N PRO A 36 0.39 14.90 -17.15
CA PRO A 36 -0.57 15.75 -17.83
C PRO A 36 -0.97 15.16 -19.18
N GLY A 37 -2.28 15.03 -19.42
CA GLY A 37 -2.84 14.40 -20.64
C GLY A 37 -3.12 12.90 -20.54
N SER A 38 -2.77 12.22 -19.44
CA SER A 38 -3.00 10.77 -19.30
C SER A 38 -4.38 10.39 -18.75
N GLY A 39 -5.08 11.29 -18.05
CA GLY A 39 -6.35 10.98 -17.38
C GLY A 39 -6.24 9.94 -16.25
N LEU A 40 -5.03 9.47 -15.94
CA LEU A 40 -4.74 8.45 -14.92
C LEU A 40 -4.47 9.10 -13.57
N GLN A 41 -4.71 8.38 -12.48
CA GLN A 41 -4.30 8.78 -11.13
C GLN A 41 -3.02 8.04 -10.74
N TYR A 42 -2.12 8.70 -10.00
CA TYR A 42 -0.95 8.01 -9.47
C TYR A 42 -1.34 6.86 -8.51
N PRO A 43 -0.57 5.75 -8.49
CA PRO A 43 -0.81 4.65 -7.57
C PRO A 43 -0.73 5.12 -6.12
N ARG A 44 -1.76 4.80 -5.32
CA ARG A 44 -1.79 5.13 -3.88
C ARG A 44 -0.96 4.12 -3.09
N ALA A 45 -0.43 4.54 -1.95
CA ALA A 45 0.32 3.67 -1.03
C ALA A 45 -0.39 2.34 -0.72
N GLY A 46 -1.72 2.37 -0.58
CA GLY A 46 -2.53 1.18 -0.34
C GLY A 46 -2.50 0.15 -1.48
N HIS A 47 -2.21 0.54 -2.72
CA HIS A 47 -2.12 -0.38 -3.85
C HIS A 47 -0.96 -1.37 -3.71
N VAL A 48 0.10 -1.04 -2.96
CA VAL A 48 1.20 -1.97 -2.66
C VAL A 48 0.69 -3.22 -1.93
N LEU A 49 -0.36 -3.07 -1.11
CA LEU A 49 -0.95 -4.19 -0.39
C LEU A 49 -1.67 -5.18 -1.32
N SER A 50 -2.02 -4.78 -2.55
CA SER A 50 -2.64 -5.67 -3.54
C SER A 50 -1.70 -6.76 -4.04
N ALA A 51 -0.38 -6.61 -3.85
CA ALA A 51 0.60 -7.64 -4.18
C ALA A 51 0.57 -8.83 -3.20
N PHE A 52 0.08 -8.65 -1.97
CA PHE A 52 0.07 -9.71 -0.96
C PHE A 52 -0.85 -10.89 -1.31
N PRO A 53 -2.11 -10.70 -1.76
CA PRO A 53 -2.94 -11.80 -2.25
C PRO A 53 -2.26 -12.66 -3.32
N LEU A 54 -1.56 -12.03 -4.26
CA LEU A 54 -0.82 -12.75 -5.31
C LEU A 54 0.33 -13.56 -4.72
N ALA A 55 1.13 -12.94 -3.84
CA ALA A 55 2.23 -13.61 -3.15
C ALA A 55 1.76 -14.80 -2.31
N LEU A 56 0.64 -14.64 -1.59
CA LEU A 56 0.00 -15.71 -0.83
C LEU A 56 -0.50 -16.84 -1.74
N GLY A 57 -1.06 -16.52 -2.91
CA GLY A 57 -1.47 -17.51 -3.91
C GLY A 57 -0.30 -18.35 -4.41
N ILE A 58 0.80 -17.70 -4.81
CA ILE A 58 2.03 -18.39 -5.24
C ILE A 58 2.59 -19.25 -4.10
N PHE A 59 2.65 -18.70 -2.88
CA PHE A 59 3.10 -19.44 -1.70
C PHE A 59 2.23 -20.66 -1.38
N ALA A 60 0.91 -20.55 -1.54
CA ALA A 60 -0.02 -21.67 -1.33
C ALA A 60 0.17 -22.76 -2.38
N VAL A 61 0.32 -22.40 -3.67
CA VAL A 61 0.67 -23.35 -4.74
C VAL A 61 1.96 -24.07 -4.38
N ARG A 62 2.99 -23.32 -3.96
CA ARG A 62 4.25 -23.90 -3.50
C ARG A 62 4.05 -24.91 -2.36
N LEU A 63 3.25 -24.56 -1.36
CA LEU A 63 2.95 -25.45 -0.22
C LEU A 63 2.12 -26.68 -0.59
N LEU A 64 1.39 -26.66 -1.70
CA LEU A 64 0.59 -27.78 -2.19
C LEU A 64 1.42 -28.76 -3.03
N PHE A 65 2.34 -28.24 -3.84
CA PHE A 65 3.11 -29.03 -4.82
C PHE A 65 4.55 -29.34 -4.39
N GLU A 66 5.17 -28.50 -3.57
CA GLU A 66 6.55 -28.68 -3.09
C GLU A 66 6.60 -29.27 -1.67
N ARG A 67 5.58 -30.03 -1.24
CA ARG A 67 5.72 -30.94 -0.10
C ARG A 67 6.32 -32.27 -0.51
#